data_AF-A0A2T4T7J5-F1
#
_entry.id   AF-A0A2T4T7J5-F1
#
_cell.length_a   1.000
_cell.length_b   1.000
_cell.length_c   1.000
_cell.angle_alpha   90.00
_cell.angle_beta   90.00
_cell.angle_gamma   90.00
#
_symmetry.space_group_name_H-M   'P 1'
#
loop_
_entity.id
_entity.type
_entity.pdbx_description
1 polymer ?
#
loop_
_entity_poly.entity_id
_entity_poly.type
_entity_poly.pdbx_seq_one_letter_code
_entity_poly.pdbx_strand_id
1 'polypeptide(L)'
;MSKHLNPLEKEFLIHQYKLNGQIKLRAFCAVHHISESAFKSWLKKYEEGGLEGLARADAEIRSVLPEGIDRTEEAYKREILRLRIENERLKKNYALVRKADGQTAYVRLKPKNSQS
;
A
#
# COMPACT_ATOMS: atom_id res chain seq x y z
N MET A 1 -6.20 22.92 -1.72
CA MET A 1 -7.12 21.86 -1.26
C MET A 1 -6.29 20.74 -0.65
N SER A 2 -6.33 20.58 0.67
CA SER A 2 -5.61 19.52 1.39
C SER A 2 -6.25 18.17 1.06
N LYS A 3 -5.49 17.26 0.45
CA LYS A 3 -5.94 15.89 0.19
C LYS A 3 -6.28 15.22 1.53
N HIS A 4 -7.49 14.69 1.66
CA HIS A 4 -7.87 13.89 2.82
C HIS A 4 -7.18 12.53 2.72
N LEU A 5 -6.14 12.33 3.53
CA LEU A 5 -5.42 11.07 3.62
C LEU A 5 -6.18 10.08 4.51
N ASN A 6 -6.32 8.85 4.03
CA ASN A 6 -6.91 7.75 4.79
C ASN A 6 -5.92 7.22 5.85
N PRO A 7 -6.36 6.40 6.83
CA PRO A 7 -5.49 5.91 7.90
C PRO A 7 -4.26 5.13 7.42
N LEU A 8 -4.39 4.33 6.34
CA LEU A 8 -3.29 3.55 5.76
C LEU A 8 -2.24 4.45 5.09
N GLU A 9 -2.68 5.48 4.37
CA GLU A 9 -1.78 6.46 3.76
C GLU A 9 -0.99 7.22 4.83
N LYS A 10 -1.63 7.55 5.96
CA LYS A 10 -0.95 8.19 7.10
C LYS A 10 0.08 7.25 7.72
N GLU A 11 -0.27 5.99 7.96
CA GLU A 11 0.65 4.98 8.50
C GLU A 11 1.87 4.79 7.58
N PHE A 12 1.64 4.70 6.27
CA PHE A 12 2.72 4.60 5.30
C PHE A 12 3.71 5.77 5.41
N LEU A 13 3.21 7.00 5.52
CA LEU A 13 4.05 8.19 5.68
C LEU A 13 4.79 8.20 7.02
N ILE A 14 4.18 7.72 8.10
CA ILE A 14 4.83 7.56 9.40
C ILE A 14 5.99 6.57 9.29
N HIS A 15 5.79 5.42 8.64
CA HIS A 15 6.86 4.45 8.40
C HIS A 15 7.98 5.01 7.53
N GLN A 16 7.65 5.69 6.43
CA GLN A 16 8.65 6.33 5.56
C GLN A 16 9.49 7.35 6.32
N TYR A 17 8.85 8.16 7.19
CA TYR A 17 9.57 9.11 8.04
C TYR A 17 10.48 8.40 9.06
N LYS A 18 9.99 7.34 9.73
CA LYS A 18 10.77 6.58 10.72
C LYS A 18 11.95 5.81 10.10
N LEU A 19 11.77 5.26 8.89
CA LEU A 19 12.84 4.57 8.15
C LEU A 19 13.91 5.55 7.66
N ASN A 20 13.50 6.75 7.23
CA ASN A 20 14.38 7.80 6.78
C ASN A 20 14.82 8.71 7.94
N GLY A 21 15.46 8.12 8.96
CA GLY A 21 15.87 8.79 10.21
C GLY A 21 16.82 10.00 10.08
N GLN A 22 17.20 10.39 8.86
CA GLN A 22 18.01 11.57 8.56
C GLN A 22 17.20 12.77 8.03
N ILE A 23 15.95 12.57 7.62
CA ILE A 23 15.13 13.66 7.07
C ILE A 23 14.50 14.45 8.22
N LYS A 24 14.72 15.76 8.24
CA LYS A 24 14.05 16.65 9.20
C LYS A 24 12.55 16.69 8.93
N LEU A 25 11.75 16.68 9.99
CA LEU A 25 10.28 16.75 9.97
C LEU A 25 9.73 17.79 8.98
N ARG A 26 10.28 19.01 9.03
CA ARG A 26 9.87 20.13 8.16
C ARG A 26 10.08 19.83 6.68
N ALA A 27 11.23 19.24 6.33
CA ALA A 27 11.54 18.88 4.95
C ALA A 27 10.61 17.76 4.46
N PHE A 28 10.38 16.74 5.30
CA PHE A 28 9.46 15.65 5.01
C PHE A 28 8.02 16.17 4.77
N CYS A 29 7.52 17.00 5.68
CA CYS A 29 6.19 17.60 5.59
C CYS A 29 6.03 18.49 4.34
N ALA A 30 7.07 19.24 3.97
CA ALA A 30 7.06 20.07 2.77
C ALA A 30 6.95 19.24 1.48
N VAL A 31 7.70 18.13 1.37
CA VAL A 31 7.66 17.21 0.22
C VAL A 31 6.28 16.57 0.05
N HIS A 32 5.64 16.21 1.15
CA HIS A 32 4.33 15.54 1.13
C HIS A 32 3.14 16.51 1.20
N HIS A 33 3.38 17.83 1.23
CA HIS A 33 2.35 18.87 1.37
C HIS A 33 1.45 18.69 2.61
N ILE A 34 2.05 18.30 3.73
CA ILE A 34 1.37 18.08 5.01
C ILE A 34 1.80 19.17 5.98
N SER A 35 0.89 19.66 6.80
CA SER A 35 1.26 20.57 7.89
C SER A 35 2.02 19.82 8.99
N GLU A 36 3.10 20.39 9.50
CA GLU A 36 3.89 19.80 10.58
C GLU A 36 3.05 19.46 11.83
N SER A 37 2.05 20.30 12.14
CA SER A 37 1.12 20.08 13.27
C SER A 37 0.26 18.83 13.09
N ALA A 38 -0.34 18.64 11.90
CA ALA A 38 -1.11 17.44 11.60
C ALA A 38 -0.23 16.18 11.66
N PHE A 39 0.97 16.22 11.08
CA PHE A 39 1.86 15.06 11.07
C PHE A 39 2.35 14.69 12.48
N LYS A 40 2.67 15.68 13.33
CA LYS A 40 2.96 15.45 14.76
C LYS A 40 1.78 14.82 15.50
N SER A 41 0.55 15.27 15.22
CA SER A 41 -0.64 14.67 15.80
C SER A 41 -0.83 13.21 15.36
N TRP A 42 -0.53 12.89 14.09
CA TRP A 42 -0.59 11.51 13.60
C TRP A 42 0.47 10.62 14.26
N LEU A 43 1.71 11.09 14.39
CA LEU A 43 2.77 10.37 15.09
C LEU A 43 2.34 9.98 16.51
N LYS A 44 1.84 10.96 17.28
CA LYS A 44 1.35 10.72 18.64
C LYS A 44 0.22 9.68 18.68
N LYS A 45 -0.81 9.87 17.84
CA LYS A 45 -1.95 8.95 17.76
C LYS A 45 -1.54 7.52 17.35
N TYR A 46 -0.57 7.40 16.45
CA TYR A 46 -0.04 6.13 16.01
C TYR A 46 0.80 5.44 17.09
N GLU A 47 1.54 6.20 17.90
CA GLU A 47 2.29 5.66 19.03
C GLU A 47 1.37 5.18 20.16
N GLU A 48 0.23 5.85 20.37
CA GLU A 48 -0.74 5.49 21.39
C GLU A 48 -1.67 4.33 20.97
N GLY A 49 -2.10 4.30 19.71
CA GLY A 49 -3.17 3.38 19.25
C GLY A 49 -2.92 2.72 17.89
N GLY A 50 -1.67 2.76 17.38
CA GLY A 50 -1.34 2.18 16.08
C GLY A 50 -2.20 2.72 14.94
N LEU A 51 -2.52 1.87 13.98
CA LEU A 51 -3.37 2.21 12.84
C LEU A 51 -4.79 2.64 13.26
N GLU A 52 -5.33 2.04 14.34
CA GLU A 52 -6.65 2.39 14.87
C GLU A 52 -6.66 3.83 15.43
N GLY A 53 -5.57 4.27 16.05
CA GLY A 53 -5.40 5.66 16.48
C GLY A 53 -5.42 6.69 15.34
N LEU A 54 -5.11 6.27 14.11
CA LEU A 54 -5.16 7.12 12.92
C LEU A 54 -6.54 7.16 12.25
N ALA A 55 -7.41 6.20 12.56
CA ALA A 55 -8.80 6.20 12.12
C ALA A 55 -9.56 7.36 12.76
N ARG A 56 -10.51 7.94 12.02
CA ARG A 56 -11.48 8.85 12.63
C ARG A 56 -12.55 8.00 13.32
N ALA A 57 -13.14 8.50 14.40
CA ALA A 57 -14.24 7.82 15.09
C ALA A 57 -15.44 7.50 14.19
N ASP A 58 -15.60 8.22 13.07
CA ASP A 58 -16.64 8.02 12.04
C ASP A 58 -16.16 7.27 10.79
N ALA A 59 -14.87 6.93 10.69
CA ALA A 59 -14.31 6.23 9.55
C ALA A 59 -14.04 4.77 9.94
N GLU A 60 -14.94 3.86 9.54
CA GLU A 60 -14.55 2.45 9.47
C GLU A 60 -13.29 2.36 8.59
N ILE A 61 -12.25 1.70 9.11
CA ILE A 61 -11.13 1.29 8.27
C ILE A 61 -11.74 0.30 7.27
N ARG A 62 -12.09 0.82 6.09
CA ARG A 62 -12.68 0.02 5.03
C ARG A 62 -11.76 -1.17 4.82
N SER A 63 -12.32 -2.37 4.97
CA SER A 63 -11.58 -3.62 4.81
C SER A 63 -10.79 -3.54 3.49
N VAL A 64 -9.47 -3.47 3.60
CA VAL A 64 -8.56 -3.55 2.44
C VAL A 64 -8.51 -4.97 1.88
N LEU A 65 -9.04 -5.93 2.65
CA LEU A 65 -9.19 -7.30 2.20
C LEU A 65 -10.38 -7.41 1.25
N PRO A 66 -10.20 -8.14 0.12
CA PRO A 66 -11.29 -8.58 -0.73
C PRO A 66 -12.45 -9.21 0.06
N GLU A 67 -13.67 -9.06 -0.46
CA GLU A 67 -14.85 -9.72 0.10
C GLU A 67 -14.60 -11.24 0.22
N GLY A 68 -14.87 -11.79 1.41
CA GLY A 68 -14.71 -13.21 1.70
C GLY A 68 -13.33 -13.64 2.22
N ILE A 69 -12.38 -12.73 2.45
CA ILE A 69 -11.14 -13.06 3.18
C ILE A 69 -11.37 -12.91 4.68
N ASP A 70 -11.20 -14.01 5.41
CA ASP A 70 -11.25 -14.03 6.87
C ASP A 70 -10.02 -13.33 7.46
N ARG A 71 -10.16 -12.63 8.59
CA ARG A 71 -9.09 -11.83 9.22
C ARG A 71 -8.13 -12.68 10.05
N THR A 72 -7.81 -13.88 9.59
CA THR A 72 -6.90 -14.81 10.26
C THR A 72 -5.45 -14.59 9.80
N GLU A 73 -4.48 -14.82 10.67
CA GLU A 73 -3.06 -14.68 10.36
C GLU A 73 -2.66 -15.56 9.16
N GLU A 74 -3.24 -16.75 9.07
CA GLU A 74 -3.05 -17.69 7.97
C GLU A 74 -3.57 -17.14 6.64
N ALA A 75 -4.73 -16.48 6.63
CA ALA A 75 -5.28 -15.85 5.44
C ALA A 75 -4.40 -14.69 4.96
N TYR A 76 -3.90 -13.87 5.88
CA TYR A 76 -2.93 -12.81 5.56
C TYR A 76 -1.63 -13.38 4.99
N LYS A 77 -1.05 -14.42 5.61
CA LYS A 77 0.16 -15.09 5.12
C LYS A 77 -0.03 -15.64 3.70
N ARG A 78 -1.18 -16.26 3.42
CA ARG A 78 -1.52 -16.79 2.08
C ARG A 78 -1.61 -15.67 1.05
N GLU A 79 -2.28 -14.58 1.37
CA GLU A 79 -2.44 -13.46 0.44
C GLU A 79 -1.10 -12.74 0.20
N ILE A 80 -0.27 -12.55 1.24
CA ILE A 80 1.10 -12.01 1.09
C ILE A 80 1.94 -12.89 0.16
N LEU A 81 1.88 -14.22 0.30
CA LEU A 81 2.62 -15.13 -0.56
C LEU A 81 2.12 -15.06 -2.02
N ARG A 82 0.80 -15.04 -2.21
CA ARG A 82 0.17 -14.87 -3.53
C ARG A 82 0.62 -13.58 -4.20
N LEU A 83 0.54 -12.46 -3.48
CA LEU A 83 0.94 -11.15 -3.98
C LEU A 83 2.44 -11.09 -4.30
N ARG A 84 3.31 -11.74 -3.51
CA ARG A 84 4.75 -11.83 -3.82
C ARG A 84 5.02 -12.59 -5.12
N ILE A 85 4.33 -13.70 -5.35
CA ILE A 85 4.46 -14.47 -6.60
C ILE A 85 4.01 -13.63 -7.80
N GLU A 86 2.87 -12.95 -7.67
CA GLU A 86 2.34 -12.12 -8.75
C GLU A 86 3.24 -10.90 -9.01
N ASN A 87 3.75 -10.27 -7.96
CA ASN A 87 4.67 -9.14 -8.08
C ASN A 87 5.97 -9.54 -8.81
N GLU A 88 6.55 -10.70 -8.48
CA GLU A 88 7.70 -11.24 -9.20
C GLU A 88 7.40 -11.58 -10.66
N ARG A 89 6.18 -12.05 -10.97
CA ARG A 89 5.74 -12.29 -12.35
C ARG A 89 5.61 -11.00 -13.15
N LEU A 90 4.98 -9.98 -12.57
CA LEU A 90 4.81 -8.66 -13.19
C LEU A 90 6.17 -7.99 -13.44
N LYS A 91 7.11 -8.07 -12.48
CA LYS A 91 8.50 -7.60 -12.69
C LYS A 91 9.19 -8.29 -13.87
N LYS A 92 8.87 -9.56 -14.11
CA LYS A 92 9.40 -10.33 -15.25
C LYS A 92 8.56 -10.18 -16.53
N ASN A 93 7.59 -9.27 -16.52
CA ASN A 93 6.68 -8.95 -17.63
C ASN A 93 5.83 -10.15 -18.08
N TYR A 94 5.39 -10.99 -17.15
CA TYR A 94 4.41 -12.04 -17.44
C TYR A 94 3.00 -11.48 -17.37
N ALA A 95 2.14 -11.86 -18.31
CA ALA A 95 0.72 -11.54 -18.32
C ALA A 95 -0.13 -12.81 -18.41
N LEU A 96 -1.32 -12.75 -17.81
CA LEU A 96 -2.31 -13.81 -17.91
C LEU A 96 -2.97 -13.77 -19.30
N VAL A 97 -2.78 -14.81 -20.09
CA VAL A 97 -3.44 -14.98 -21.38
C VAL A 97 -4.49 -16.07 -21.25
N ARG A 98 -5.73 -15.74 -21.62
CA ARG A 98 -6.80 -16.73 -21.75
C ARG A 98 -6.69 -17.37 -23.13
N LYS A 99 -6.42 -18.67 -23.16
CA LYS A 99 -6.37 -19.46 -24.39
C LYS A 99 -7.79 -19.75 -24.88
N ALA A 100 -7.90 -20.16 -26.15
CA ALA A 100 -9.18 -20.48 -26.79
C ALA A 100 -9.93 -21.65 -26.12
N ASP A 101 -9.21 -22.52 -25.39
CA ASP A 101 -9.74 -23.62 -24.59
C ASP A 101 -10.30 -23.19 -23.21
N GLY A 102 -10.30 -21.89 -22.92
CA GLY A 102 -10.74 -21.34 -21.64
C GLY A 102 -9.69 -21.42 -20.53
N GLN A 103 -8.55 -22.10 -20.75
CA GLN A 103 -7.46 -22.17 -19.79
C GLN A 103 -6.69 -20.85 -19.75
N THR A 104 -6.31 -20.45 -18.55
CA THR A 104 -5.47 -19.27 -18.36
C THR A 104 -4.01 -19.69 -18.15
N ALA A 105 -3.10 -19.15 -18.96
CA ALA A 105 -1.67 -19.40 -18.84
C ALA A 105 -0.91 -18.07 -18.68
N TYR A 106 0.12 -18.07 -17.84
CA TYR A 106 1.01 -16.91 -17.71
C TYR A 106 2.07 -16.96 -18.82
N VAL A 107 2.10 -15.94 -19.68
CA VAL A 107 3.03 -15.85 -20.82
C VAL A 107 3.91 -14.62 -20.65
N ARG A 108 5.22 -14.80 -20.84
CA ARG A 108 6.18 -13.68 -20.82
C ARG A 108 5.96 -12.80 -22.04
N LEU A 109 5.62 -11.54 -21.82
CA LEU A 109 5.51 -10.55 -22.87
C LEU A 109 6.92 -10.15 -23.33
N LYS A 110 7.12 -10.11 -24.65
CA LYS A 110 8.33 -9.49 -25.21
C LYS A 110 8.35 -8.01 -24.85
N PRO A 111 9.52 -7.40 -24.60
CA PRO A 111 9.61 -5.95 -24.48
C PRO A 111 8.97 -5.33 -25.73
N LYS A 112 8.17 -4.28 -25.55
CA LYS A 112 7.71 -3.46 -26.69
C LYS A 112 8.99 -2.99 -27.40
N ASN A 113 9.25 -3.52 -28.59
CA ASN A 113 10.14 -2.83 -29.52
C ASN A 113 9.43 -1.52 -29.83
N SER A 114 9.90 -0.44 -29.20
CA SER A 114 9.58 0.93 -29.62
C SER A 114 10.19 1.11 -31.01
N GLN A 115 9.48 0.67 -32.04
CA GLN A 115 9.75 0.96 -33.43
C GLN A 115 8.65 1.89 -33.92
N SER A 116 9.09 3.03 -34.47
CA SER A 116 8.37 4.16 -35.08
C SER A 116 8.15 5.36 -34.16
#